data_AF-A0A4Q5NPJ8-F1
#
_entry.id   AF-A0A4Q5NPJ8-F1
#
_cell.length_a   1.000
_cell.length_b   1.000
_cell.length_c   1.000
_cell.angle_alpha   90.00
_cell.angle_beta   90.00
_cell.angle_gamma   90.00
#
_symmetry.space_group_name_H-M   'P 1'
#
loop_
_entity.id
_entity.type
_entity.pdbx_description
1 polymer ?
#
loop_
_entity_poly.entity_id
_entity_poly.type
_entity_poly.pdbx_seq_one_letter_code
_entity_poly.pdbx_strand_id
1 'polypeptide(L)'
;MFLSETMRAVVILACDKHSDPLVNKIQGTKTGNWFVLPAVSMLKTGYWPNVSEAHNANGTIIVGFIESMDLAQELKDFEVENYDNGMCPDCAIYEWNVTALHAARMTRDPVCRRLVSSSSSLSEMYHDRLFFFCSMGCRDRFHKTPREFVPTAPQVNFSTSKR
;
A
#
# COMPACT_ATOMS: atom_id res chain seq x y z
N MET A 1 -6.78 -4.98 11.69
CA MET A 1 -6.60 -5.75 10.45
C MET A 1 -5.25 -5.34 9.89
N PHE A 2 -4.21 -6.13 10.17
CA PHE A 2 -2.85 -5.83 9.73
C PHE A 2 -2.70 -6.33 8.29
N LEU A 3 -2.30 -5.44 7.37
CA LEU A 3 -1.96 -5.83 6.00
C LEU A 3 -0.74 -6.78 6.09
N SER A 4 -0.90 -8.02 5.64
CA SER A 4 0.17 -9.01 5.54
C SER A 4 1.12 -8.63 4.39
N GLU A 5 2.38 -9.08 4.44
CA GLU A 5 3.33 -8.91 3.32
C GLU A 5 2.90 -9.68 2.05
N THR A 6 1.95 -10.59 2.20
CA THR A 6 1.36 -11.42 1.15
C THR A 6 0.08 -10.83 0.56
N MET A 7 -0.40 -9.70 1.10
CA MET A 7 -1.61 -9.03 0.61
C MET A 7 -1.37 -8.43 -0.78
N ARG A 8 -2.31 -8.73 -1.69
CA ARG A 8 -2.37 -8.17 -3.04
C ARG A 8 -3.59 -7.29 -3.16
N ALA A 9 -3.44 -6.19 -3.88
CA ALA A 9 -4.56 -5.42 -4.37
C ALA A 9 -4.78 -5.77 -5.83
N VAL A 10 -6.05 -5.95 -6.18
CA VAL A 10 -6.48 -6.41 -7.49
C VAL A 10 -7.53 -5.45 -8.01
N VAL A 11 -7.46 -5.10 -9.28
CA VAL A 11 -8.54 -4.44 -9.99
C VAL A 11 -8.90 -5.23 -11.23
N ILE A 12 -10.18 -5.59 -11.32
CA ILE A 12 -10.77 -6.27 -12.47
C ILE A 12 -11.68 -5.26 -13.16
N LEU A 13 -11.42 -5.04 -14.44
CA LEU A 13 -12.26 -4.29 -15.35
C LEU A 13 -13.05 -5.28 -16.19
N ALA A 14 -14.36 -5.29 -16.00
CA ALA A 14 -15.28 -6.16 -16.69
C ALA A 14 -16.11 -5.37 -17.70
N CYS A 15 -16.16 -5.84 -18.95
CA CYS A 15 -17.12 -5.33 -19.93
C CYS A 15 -18.56 -5.69 -19.54
N ASP A 16 -19.52 -5.14 -20.27
CA ASP A 16 -20.96 -5.37 -20.08
C ASP A 16 -21.34 -6.87 -20.04
N LYS A 17 -20.76 -7.69 -20.92
CA LYS A 17 -21.03 -9.13 -21.02
C LYS A 17 -20.49 -9.95 -19.85
N HIS A 18 -19.44 -9.48 -19.18
CA HIS A 18 -18.76 -10.23 -18.12
C HIS A 18 -19.02 -9.65 -16.73
N SER A 19 -19.68 -8.50 -16.62
CA SER A 19 -19.97 -7.84 -15.34
C SER A 19 -20.79 -8.71 -14.41
N ASP A 20 -21.98 -9.18 -14.82
CA ASP A 20 -22.88 -9.94 -13.94
C ASP A 20 -22.29 -11.30 -13.50
N PRO A 21 -21.71 -12.13 -14.40
CA PRO A 21 -21.08 -13.38 -13.99
C PRO A 21 -19.96 -13.19 -12.96
N LEU A 22 -19.11 -12.17 -13.16
CA LEU A 22 -18.00 -11.87 -12.25
C LEU A 22 -18.50 -11.37 -10.89
N VAL A 23 -19.47 -10.45 -10.88
CA VAL A 23 -20.05 -9.93 -9.64
C VAL A 23 -20.70 -11.05 -8.83
N ASN A 24 -21.47 -11.93 -9.47
CA ASN A 24 -22.08 -13.09 -8.80
C ASN A 24 -21.02 -14.02 -8.22
N LYS A 25 -19.91 -14.23 -8.93
CA LYS A 25 -18.81 -15.07 -8.46
C LYS A 25 -18.12 -14.46 -7.23
N ILE A 26 -17.88 -13.16 -7.24
CA ILE A 26 -17.30 -12.42 -6.12
C ILE A 26 -18.20 -12.41 -4.89
N GLN A 27 -19.52 -12.29 -5.07
CA GLN A 27 -20.46 -12.40 -3.95
C GLN A 27 -20.49 -13.80 -3.33
N GLY A 28 -20.09 -14.82 -4.09
CA GLY A 28 -19.98 -16.20 -3.64
C GLY A 28 -18.64 -16.58 -3.00
N THR A 29 -17.58 -15.77 -3.18
CA THR A 29 -16.28 -16.10 -2.59
C THR A 29 -16.26 -15.84 -1.08
N LYS A 30 -15.46 -16.65 -0.37
CA LYS A 30 -15.17 -16.50 1.06
C LYS A 30 -13.84 -15.79 1.31
N THR A 31 -13.07 -15.49 0.27
CA THR A 31 -11.73 -14.91 0.38
C THR A 31 -11.70 -13.49 -0.17
N GLY A 32 -10.79 -12.69 0.39
CA GLY A 32 -10.60 -11.30 0.00
C GLY A 32 -11.69 -10.34 0.49
N ASN A 33 -11.44 -9.05 0.26
CA ASN A 33 -12.36 -7.96 0.53
C ASN A 33 -12.61 -7.23 -0.78
N TRP A 34 -13.82 -7.38 -1.31
CA TRP A 34 -14.16 -6.93 -2.65
C TRP A 34 -15.15 -5.77 -2.62
N PHE A 35 -14.97 -4.86 -3.57
CA PHE A 35 -15.81 -3.69 -3.77
C PHE A 35 -16.21 -3.64 -5.24
N VAL A 36 -17.50 -3.51 -5.48
CA VAL A 36 -18.07 -3.41 -6.83
C VAL A 36 -18.44 -1.96 -7.09
N LEU A 37 -17.93 -1.40 -8.17
CA LEU A 37 -18.11 0.00 -8.53
C LEU A 37 -18.56 0.12 -10.00
N PRO A 38 -19.43 1.08 -10.34
CA PRO A 38 -19.74 1.37 -11.73
C PRO A 38 -18.50 1.85 -12.49
N ALA A 39 -18.31 1.39 -13.73
CA ALA A 39 -17.12 1.72 -14.56
C ALA A 39 -16.81 3.21 -14.67
N VAL A 40 -17.84 4.06 -14.73
CA VAL A 40 -17.71 5.53 -14.74
C VAL A 40 -16.95 6.10 -13.54
N SER A 41 -16.83 5.34 -12.45
CA SER A 41 -16.05 5.74 -11.27
C SER A 41 -14.55 5.78 -11.55
N MET A 42 -14.02 4.95 -12.46
CA MET A 42 -12.58 4.94 -12.82
C MET A 42 -12.14 6.19 -13.54
N LEU A 43 -13.04 6.84 -14.31
CA LEU A 43 -12.73 8.10 -14.98
C LEU A 43 -12.31 9.20 -13.99
N LYS A 44 -12.68 9.05 -12.71
CA LYS A 44 -12.34 9.98 -11.63
C LYS A 44 -11.10 9.58 -10.83
N THR A 45 -10.51 8.40 -11.07
CA THR A 45 -9.39 7.86 -10.28
C THR A 45 -8.04 7.94 -10.99
N GLY A 46 -8.00 8.43 -12.22
CA GLY A 46 -6.78 8.68 -12.99
C GLY A 46 -6.76 7.98 -14.34
N TYR A 47 -5.57 7.81 -14.89
CA TYR A 47 -5.38 7.12 -16.16
C TYR A 47 -5.30 5.61 -15.94
N TRP A 48 -6.11 4.87 -16.68
CA TRP A 48 -6.12 3.42 -16.67
C TRP A 48 -5.85 2.92 -18.10
N PRO A 49 -4.79 2.12 -18.30
CA PRO A 49 -4.58 1.45 -19.58
C PRO A 49 -5.80 0.58 -19.89
N ASN A 50 -6.17 0.46 -21.17
CA ASN A 50 -7.23 -0.44 -21.65
C ASN A 50 -8.66 -0.19 -21.11
N VAL A 51 -8.91 0.90 -20.37
CA VAL A 51 -10.30 1.37 -20.12
C VAL A 51 -10.83 2.00 -21.40
N SER A 52 -11.59 1.23 -22.17
CA SER A 52 -12.25 1.63 -23.42
C SER A 52 -13.73 1.99 -23.23
N GLU A 53 -14.40 2.40 -24.31
CA GLU A 53 -15.86 2.61 -24.33
C GLU A 53 -16.66 1.37 -23.91
N ALA A 54 -16.12 0.16 -24.09
CA ALA A 54 -16.77 -1.08 -23.67
C ALA A 54 -17.05 -1.13 -22.15
N HIS A 55 -16.28 -0.37 -21.36
CA HIS A 55 -16.48 -0.23 -19.93
C HIS A 55 -17.41 0.94 -19.59
N ASN A 56 -17.38 2.04 -20.36
CA ASN A 56 -18.14 3.27 -20.06
C ASN A 56 -19.67 3.14 -20.19
N ALA A 57 -20.17 2.13 -20.91
CA ALA A 57 -21.61 1.91 -21.03
C ALA A 57 -22.20 1.26 -19.76
N ASN A 58 -22.00 -0.05 -19.60
CA ASN A 58 -22.54 -0.86 -18.49
C ASN A 58 -21.48 -1.76 -17.84
N GLY A 59 -20.20 -1.45 -18.05
CA GLY A 59 -19.11 -2.20 -17.44
C GLY A 59 -19.05 -2.01 -15.93
N THR A 60 -18.38 -2.94 -15.26
CA THR A 60 -18.19 -2.93 -13.81
C THR A 60 -16.71 -2.99 -13.47
N ILE A 61 -16.35 -2.30 -12.39
CA ILE A 61 -15.04 -2.42 -11.78
C ILE A 61 -15.20 -3.21 -10.49
N ILE A 62 -14.32 -4.17 -10.30
CA ILE A 62 -14.16 -4.85 -9.04
C ILE A 62 -12.78 -4.46 -8.50
N VAL A 63 -12.75 -3.95 -7.27
CA VAL A 63 -11.53 -3.68 -6.52
C VAL A 63 -11.46 -4.66 -5.37
N GLY A 64 -10.32 -5.31 -5.17
CA GLY A 64 -10.15 -6.34 -4.15
C GLY A 64 -8.84 -6.22 -3.40
N PHE A 65 -8.86 -6.69 -2.14
CA PHE A 65 -7.65 -7.04 -1.39
C PHE A 65 -7.72 -8.52 -1.02
N ILE A 66 -6.70 -9.29 -1.39
CA ILE A 66 -6.69 -10.75 -1.21
C ILE A 66 -5.27 -11.26 -0.95
N GLU A 67 -5.15 -12.35 -0.21
CA GLU A 67 -3.87 -13.02 0.03
C GLU A 67 -3.33 -13.64 -1.28
N SER A 68 -2.03 -13.52 -1.53
CA SER A 68 -1.42 -13.98 -2.78
C SER A 68 -1.63 -15.48 -3.07
N MET A 69 -1.78 -16.30 -2.03
CA MET A 69 -2.02 -17.75 -2.17
C MET A 69 -3.42 -18.05 -2.70
N ASP A 70 -4.41 -17.22 -2.36
CA ASP A 70 -5.80 -17.40 -2.79
C ASP A 70 -6.04 -16.72 -4.15
N LEU A 71 -5.27 -15.67 -4.45
CA LEU A 71 -5.40 -14.88 -5.67
C LEU A 71 -5.33 -15.74 -6.95
N ALA A 72 -4.36 -16.66 -7.04
CA ALA A 72 -4.18 -17.46 -8.24
C ALA A 72 -5.39 -18.35 -8.54
N GLN A 73 -6.11 -18.81 -7.52
CA GLN A 73 -7.31 -19.61 -7.70
C GLN A 73 -8.48 -18.72 -8.13
N GLU A 74 -8.70 -17.59 -7.47
CA GLU A 74 -9.76 -16.65 -7.84
C GLU A 74 -9.56 -16.10 -9.27
N LEU A 75 -8.32 -15.84 -9.70
CA LEU A 75 -8.02 -15.38 -11.07
C LEU A 75 -8.30 -16.45 -12.13
N LYS A 76 -7.94 -17.71 -11.90
CA LYS A 76 -8.31 -18.82 -12.81
C LYS A 76 -9.82 -18.94 -12.95
N ASP A 77 -10.50 -18.75 -11.83
CA ASP A 77 -11.94 -18.73 -11.75
C ASP A 77 -12.57 -17.57 -12.54
N PHE A 78 -11.81 -16.51 -12.85
CA PHE A 78 -12.23 -15.40 -13.70
C PHE A 78 -11.81 -15.53 -15.17
N GLU A 79 -11.08 -16.59 -15.54
CA GLU A 79 -10.78 -16.86 -16.95
C GLU A 79 -12.07 -17.18 -17.72
N VAL A 80 -12.21 -16.61 -18.91
CA VAL A 80 -13.37 -16.82 -19.78
C VAL A 80 -13.01 -17.90 -20.79
N GLU A 81 -13.78 -18.99 -20.82
CA GLU A 81 -13.66 -20.01 -21.86
C GLU A 81 -13.88 -19.34 -23.23
N ASN A 82 -12.95 -19.55 -24.18
CA ASN A 82 -12.95 -19.08 -25.59
C ASN A 82 -12.03 -17.89 -25.97
N TYR A 83 -11.01 -17.56 -25.19
CA TYR A 83 -9.92 -16.67 -25.66
C TYR A 83 -8.54 -17.30 -25.45
N ASP A 84 -7.64 -17.13 -26.43
CA ASP A 84 -6.30 -17.77 -26.46
C ASP A 84 -5.42 -17.44 -25.23
N ASN A 85 -5.67 -16.31 -24.57
CA ASN A 85 -4.99 -15.89 -23.34
C ASN A 85 -5.87 -16.04 -22.08
N GLY A 86 -7.02 -16.71 -22.17
CA GLY A 86 -7.98 -16.88 -21.07
C GLY A 86 -8.72 -15.60 -20.65
N MET A 87 -8.49 -14.48 -21.33
CA MET A 87 -9.13 -13.19 -21.03
C MET A 87 -9.82 -12.58 -22.25
N CYS A 88 -11.01 -12.05 -22.01
CA CYS A 88 -11.75 -11.24 -22.99
C CYS A 88 -10.92 -10.00 -23.39
N PRO A 89 -10.87 -9.62 -24.68
CA PRO A 89 -10.10 -8.47 -25.15
C PRO A 89 -10.60 -7.12 -24.61
N ASP A 90 -11.85 -7.08 -24.17
CA ASP A 90 -12.48 -5.91 -23.55
C ASP A 90 -12.43 -5.95 -22.03
N CYS A 91 -11.82 -6.96 -21.40
CA CYS A 91 -11.62 -7.01 -19.96
C CYS A 91 -10.14 -6.84 -19.63
N ALA A 92 -9.83 -6.41 -18.41
CA ALA A 92 -8.46 -6.34 -17.93
C ALA A 92 -8.38 -6.63 -16.44
N ILE A 93 -7.25 -7.20 -16.01
CA ILE A 93 -6.95 -7.45 -14.60
C ILE A 93 -5.59 -6.85 -14.28
N TYR A 94 -5.52 -6.09 -13.20
CA TYR A 94 -4.31 -5.50 -12.66
C TYR A 94 -4.07 -6.02 -11.26
N GLU A 95 -2.82 -6.39 -10.98
CA GLU A 95 -2.37 -6.84 -9.66
C GLU A 95 -1.23 -5.95 -9.18
N TRP A 96 -1.25 -5.59 -7.90
CA TRP A 96 -0.15 -4.89 -7.25
C TRP A 96 0.14 -5.45 -5.85
N ASN A 97 1.42 -5.38 -5.47
CA ASN A 97 1.85 -5.63 -4.10
C ASN A 97 1.36 -4.52 -3.17
N VAL A 98 0.74 -4.88 -2.05
CA VAL A 98 0.35 -3.91 -1.03
C VAL A 98 1.33 -3.97 0.13
N THR A 99 2.08 -2.89 0.31
CA THR A 99 2.97 -2.74 1.47
C THR A 99 2.45 -1.61 2.35
N ALA A 100 2.20 -1.91 3.62
CA ALA A 100 1.85 -0.88 4.59
C ALA A 100 3.05 0.06 4.80
N LEU A 101 2.93 1.31 4.32
CA LEU A 101 3.97 2.34 4.50
C LEU A 101 4.30 2.63 5.97
N HIS A 102 3.40 2.27 6.89
CA HIS A 102 3.57 2.43 8.34
C HIS A 102 3.99 1.14 9.06
N ALA A 103 4.44 0.09 8.35
CA ALA A 103 5.04 -1.09 8.97
C ALA A 103 6.38 -0.69 9.65
N ALA A 104 6.25 -0.23 10.90
CA ALA A 104 7.23 -0.11 11.96
C ALA A 104 8.71 -0.04 11.51
N ARG A 105 9.21 1.17 11.21
CA ARG A 105 10.67 1.36 11.27
C ARG A 105 11.08 1.24 12.73
N MET A 106 11.82 0.17 13.02
CA MET A 106 12.49 0.04 14.30
C MET A 106 13.59 1.10 14.37
N THR A 107 13.44 2.02 15.30
CA THR A 107 14.38 3.11 15.55
C THR A 107 14.86 3.03 16.99
N ARG A 108 15.93 3.75 17.34
CA ARG A 108 16.45 3.77 18.70
C ARG A 108 15.97 5.02 19.42
N ASP A 109 15.44 4.83 20.61
CA ASP A 109 15.21 5.90 21.56
C ASP A 109 16.55 6.63 21.82
N PRO A 110 16.65 7.95 21.57
CA PRO A 110 17.92 8.67 21.67
C PRO A 110 18.42 8.82 23.12
N VAL A 111 17.55 8.66 24.12
CA VAL A 111 17.87 8.79 25.54
C VAL A 111 18.37 7.46 26.11
N CYS A 112 17.61 6.37 25.92
CA CYS A 112 17.94 5.08 26.53
C CYS A 112 18.47 4.02 25.54
N ARG A 113 18.50 4.34 24.24
CA ARG A 113 18.96 3.46 23.14
C ARG A 113 18.13 2.19 22.94
N ARG A 114 16.95 2.11 23.56
CA ARG A 114 16.00 1.01 23.35
C ARG A 114 15.49 1.04 21.90
N LEU A 115 15.40 -0.14 21.28
CA LEU A 115 14.73 -0.31 20.00
C LEU A 115 13.23 -0.13 20.20
N VAL A 116 12.63 0.75 19.41
CA VAL A 116 11.23 1.13 19.49
C VAL A 116 10.63 1.16 18.10
N SER A 117 9.36 0.78 17.98
CA SER A 117 8.66 0.85 16.70
C SER A 117 8.17 2.27 16.45
N SER A 118 8.48 2.85 15.28
CA SER A 118 7.95 4.15 14.87
C SER A 118 6.41 4.20 14.80
N SER A 119 5.74 3.04 14.76
CA SER A 119 4.26 2.97 14.69
C SER A 119 3.56 2.96 16.05
N SER A 120 4.27 2.71 17.16
CA SER A 120 3.65 2.53 18.49
C SER A 120 4.35 3.29 19.62
N SER A 121 5.29 4.19 19.29
CA SER A 121 6.12 4.91 20.27
C SER A 121 5.73 6.38 20.36
N LEU A 122 6.03 7.01 21.51
CA LEU A 122 5.91 8.47 21.64
C LEU A 122 6.90 9.16 20.70
N SER A 123 6.55 10.31 20.14
CA SER A 123 7.41 11.02 19.19
C SER A 123 7.46 12.53 19.42
N GLU A 124 8.53 13.17 18.94
CA GLU A 124 8.73 14.61 19.01
C GLU A 124 9.60 15.11 17.84
N MET A 125 9.26 16.27 17.28
CA MET A 125 10.05 16.93 16.22
C MET A 125 11.10 17.86 16.83
N TYR A 126 12.34 17.77 16.39
CA TYR A 126 13.44 18.66 16.78
C TYR A 126 14.40 18.87 15.60
N HIS A 127 14.67 20.13 15.24
CA HIS A 127 15.48 20.52 14.06
C HIS A 127 15.14 19.72 12.78
N ASP A 128 13.85 19.74 12.41
CA ASP A 128 13.32 19.07 11.21
C ASP A 128 13.54 17.55 11.16
N ARG A 129 13.81 16.94 12.32
CA ARG A 129 13.92 15.48 12.49
C ARG A 129 12.92 14.99 13.52
N LEU A 130 12.21 13.91 13.18
CA LEU A 130 11.29 13.22 14.07
C LEU A 130 12.04 12.17 14.91
N PHE A 131 11.96 12.28 16.24
CA PHE A 131 12.52 11.35 17.21
C PHE A 131 11.41 10.52 17.87
N PHE A 132 11.75 9.30 18.30
CA PHE A 132 10.80 8.35 18.92
C PHE A 132 11.33 7.85 20.27
N PHE A 133 10.45 7.64 21.24
CA PHE A 133 10.78 7.36 22.64
C PHE A 133 10.00 6.16 23.19
N CYS A 134 10.64 5.37 24.04
CA CYS A 134 10.02 4.19 24.65
C CYS A 134 9.05 4.52 25.78
N SER A 135 9.13 5.73 26.36
CA SER A 135 8.29 6.17 27.47
C SER A 135 8.27 7.69 27.59
N MET A 136 7.27 8.21 28.32
CA MET A 136 7.12 9.64 28.58
C MET A 136 8.36 10.21 29.28
N GLY A 137 8.94 9.47 30.23
CA GLY A 137 10.16 9.90 30.92
C GLY A 137 11.41 9.98 30.02
N CYS A 138 11.47 9.27 28.90
CA CYS A 138 12.53 9.48 27.89
C CYS A 138 12.26 10.75 27.08
N ARG A 139 11.01 10.95 26.63
CA ARG A 139 10.61 12.18 25.92
C ARG A 139 10.86 13.44 26.76
N ASP A 140 10.46 13.45 28.02
CA ASP A 140 10.62 14.62 28.91
C ASP A 140 12.10 14.96 29.16
N ARG A 141 12.96 13.94 29.27
CA ARG A 141 14.41 14.15 29.39
C ARG A 141 14.99 14.73 28.11
N PHE A 142 14.58 14.21 26.95
CA PHE A 142 14.97 14.76 25.66
C PHE A 142 14.53 16.22 25.51
N HIS A 143 13.29 16.56 25.87
CA HIS A 143 12.78 17.93 25.79
C HIS A 143 13.56 18.92 26.69
N LYS A 144 14.05 18.47 27.86
CA LYS A 144 14.84 19.31 28.77
C LYS A 144 16.23 19.63 28.21
N THR A 145 16.92 18.65 27.62
CA THR A 145 18.31 18.80 27.13
C THR A 145 18.55 18.11 25.78
N PRO A 146 17.85 18.53 24.69
CA PRO A 146 17.87 17.79 23.42
C PRO A 146 19.25 17.76 22.75
N ARG A 147 20.08 18.79 22.98
CA ARG A 147 21.45 18.88 22.47
C ARG A 147 22.38 17.78 23.03
N GLU A 148 22.09 17.20 24.18
CA GLU A 148 22.88 16.11 24.75
C GLU A 148 22.64 14.77 24.04
N PHE A 149 21.46 14.62 23.42
CA PHE A 149 21.01 13.38 22.79
C PHE A 149 21.11 13.41 21.26
N VAL A 150 21.26 14.58 20.66
CA VAL A 150 21.40 14.76 19.21
C VAL A 150 22.84 15.14 18.89
N PRO A 151 23.62 14.25 18.24
CA PRO A 151 24.95 14.60 17.77
C PRO A 151 24.82 15.77 16.79
N THR A 152 25.51 16.88 17.07
CA THR A 152 25.72 17.92 16.06
C THR A 152 26.61 17.29 14.99
N ALA A 153 26.13 17.17 13.75
CA ALA A 153 26.95 16.63 12.67
C ALA A 153 28.29 17.41 12.60
N PRO A 154 29.44 16.74 12.45
CA PRO A 154 30.71 17.44 12.35
C PRO A 154 30.71 18.30 11.09
N GLN A 155 30.96 19.60 11.27
CA GLN A 155 31.24 20.54 10.19
C GLN A 155 32.50 20.05 9.48
N VAL A 156 32.36 19.53 8.25
CA VAL A 156 33.49 19.11 7.43
C VAL A 156 34.22 20.38 6.98
N ASN A 157 35.26 20.77 7.73
CA ASN A 157 36.15 21.85 7.33
C ASN A 157 37.03 21.38 6.17
N PHE A 158 36.77 21.86 4.96
CA PHE A 158 37.70 21.72 3.85
C PHE A 158 38.89 22.65 4.06
N SER A 159 39.99 22.11 4.60
CA SER A 159 41.29 22.78 4.60
C SER A 159 41.90 22.68 3.20
N THR A 160 41.96 23.81 2.50
CA THR A 160 42.68 23.98 1.23
C THR A 160 44.19 23.94 1.50
N SER A 161 44.85 22.83 1.17
CA SER A 161 46.31 22.76 1.13
C SER A 161 46.81 23.01 -0.30
N LYS A 162 47.37 24.19 -0.50
CA LYS A 162 48.18 24.61 -1.64
C LYS A 162 49.53 23.89 -1.59
N ARG A 163 49.92 23.17 -2.65
CA ARG A 163 51.29 23.16 -3.23
C ARG A 163 51.33 22.27 -4.47
#